data_AF-A0A2H0SDV3-F1
#
_entry.id   AF-A0A2H0SDV3-F1
#
_cell.length_a   1.000
_cell.length_b   1.000
_cell.length_c   1.000
_cell.angle_alpha   90.00
_cell.angle_beta   90.00
_cell.angle_gamma   90.00
#
_symmetry.space_group_name_H-M   'P 1'
#
loop_
_entity.id
_entity.type
_entity.pdbx_description
1 polymer ?
#
loop_
_entity_poly.entity_id
_entity_poly.type
_entity_poly.pdbx_seq_one_letter_code
_entity_poly.pdbx_strand_id
1 'polypeptide(L)'
;MIVPDIALQGGARAEYMFLAERSGIIPIDVISSVSVDTWLEKYPRRPLRGSLNPDLFSHVERIKRWSSASVAVGFGIRNADHVLRLRGGANIVVVGSAVLDNYIKVASKEKVVSVRNFISSLVYAIRTP
;
A
#
# COMPACT_ATOMS: atom_id res chain seq x y z
N MET A 1 -1.30 -12.13 5.03
CA MET A 1 -0.90 -11.42 6.26
C MET A 1 0.30 -10.55 5.96
N ILE A 2 0.28 -9.31 6.43
CA ILE A 2 1.43 -8.39 6.34
C ILE A 2 2.13 -8.41 7.69
N VAL A 3 3.43 -8.71 7.70
CA VAL A 3 4.29 -8.53 8.88
C VAL A 3 5.37 -7.52 8.49
N PRO A 4 5.29 -6.27 8.97
CA PRO A 4 6.08 -5.16 8.40
C PRO A 4 7.59 -5.28 8.63
N ASP A 5 8.01 -6.00 9.67
CA ASP A 5 9.42 -6.02 10.11
C ASP A 5 10.18 -7.29 9.70
N ILE A 6 9.59 -8.13 8.83
CA ILE A 6 10.29 -9.28 8.26
C ILE A 6 10.94 -8.86 6.95
N ALA A 7 12.28 -8.81 6.95
CA ALA A 7 13.06 -8.53 5.75
C ALA A 7 12.83 -9.62 4.68
N LEU A 8 12.92 -9.24 3.40
CA LEU A 8 12.75 -10.16 2.27
C LEU A 8 13.89 -11.18 2.12
N GLN A 9 14.98 -11.01 2.88
CA GLN A 9 16.16 -11.86 2.85
C GLN A 9 16.56 -12.28 4.27
N GLY A 10 17.20 -13.45 4.40
CA GLY A 10 17.73 -13.98 5.66
C GLY A 10 16.86 -15.07 6.31
N GLY A 11 17.37 -15.64 7.41
CA GLY A 11 16.77 -16.81 8.07
C GLY A 11 15.34 -16.58 8.59
N ALA A 12 15.05 -15.39 9.12
CA ALA A 12 13.72 -15.04 9.60
C ALA A 12 12.65 -15.09 8.49
N ARG A 13 13.02 -14.79 7.23
CA ARG A 13 12.11 -14.91 6.08
C ARG A 13 11.76 -16.37 5.79
N ALA A 14 12.76 -17.24 5.82
CA ALA A 14 12.58 -18.67 5.55
C ALA A 14 11.69 -19.32 6.61
N GLU A 15 11.93 -19.02 7.89
CA GLU A 15 11.09 -19.47 8.99
C GLU A 15 9.66 -18.94 8.87
N TYR A 16 9.49 -17.65 8.55
CA TYR A 16 8.18 -17.07 8.31
C TYR A 16 7.43 -17.73 7.14
N MET A 17 8.12 -18.02 6.02
CA MET A 17 7.50 -18.75 4.90
C MET A 17 7.05 -20.14 5.31
N PHE A 18 7.92 -20.88 5.99
CA PHE A 18 7.61 -22.24 6.45
C PHE A 18 6.39 -22.25 7.36
N LEU A 19 6.31 -21.33 8.33
CA LEU A 19 5.17 -21.20 9.22
C LEU A 19 3.90 -20.74 8.49
N ALA A 20 4.02 -19.80 7.55
CA ALA A 20 2.89 -19.32 6.77
C ALA A 20 2.29 -20.45 5.92
N GLU A 21 3.11 -21.23 5.23
CA GLU A 21 2.70 -22.39 4.44
C GLU A 21 2.01 -23.45 5.30
N ARG A 22 2.64 -23.83 6.42
CA ARG A 22 2.08 -24.81 7.35
C ARG A 22 0.76 -24.38 7.97
N SER A 23 0.54 -23.07 8.09
CA SER A 23 -0.68 -22.48 8.66
C SER A 23 -1.74 -22.15 7.59
N GLY A 24 -1.46 -22.36 6.30
CA GLY A 24 -2.35 -21.96 5.20
C GLY A 24 -2.52 -20.44 5.07
N ILE A 25 -1.59 -19.65 5.60
CA ILE A 25 -1.63 -18.19 5.55
C ILE A 25 -0.86 -17.73 4.31
N ILE A 26 -1.48 -16.87 3.50
CA ILE A 26 -0.80 -16.23 2.38
C ILE A 26 0.05 -15.07 2.91
N PRO A 27 1.39 -15.12 2.83
CA PRO A 27 2.23 -14.00 3.19
C PRO A 27 2.12 -12.88 2.14
N ILE A 28 2.09 -11.63 2.58
CA ILE A 28 2.12 -10.46 1.71
C ILE A 28 3.44 -9.74 1.95
N ASP A 29 4.30 -9.73 0.92
CA ASP A 29 5.59 -9.05 0.96
C ASP A 29 5.42 -7.54 0.79
N VAL A 30 6.20 -6.78 1.56
CA VAL A 30 6.23 -5.32 1.49
C VAL A 30 7.52 -4.88 0.84
N ILE A 31 7.41 -4.19 -0.30
CA ILE A 31 8.53 -3.61 -1.02
C ILE A 31 8.41 -2.09 -0.91
N SER A 32 9.47 -1.42 -0.45
CA SER A 32 9.48 0.04 -0.38
C SER A 32 10.03 0.63 -1.68
N SER A 33 9.46 1.76 -2.15
CA SER A 33 10.00 2.49 -3.31
C SER A 33 11.39 3.07 -3.06
N VAL A 34 11.79 3.20 -1.79
CA VAL A 34 13.13 3.63 -1.35
C VAL A 34 14.11 2.45 -1.35
N SER A 35 13.62 1.22 -1.49
CA SER A 35 14.42 -0.01 -1.44
C SER A 35 14.85 -0.52 -2.80
N VAL A 36 14.79 0.30 -3.86
CA VAL A 36 15.42 -0.09 -5.12
C VAL A 36 16.44 0.90 -5.65
N ASP A 37 16.53 2.12 -5.10
CA ASP A 37 17.54 3.09 -5.56
C ASP A 37 18.43 3.63 -4.42
N THR A 38 18.42 3.03 -3.23
CA THR A 38 19.32 3.44 -2.12
C THR A 38 19.88 2.25 -1.31
N TRP A 39 20.27 1.19 -2.03
CA TRP A 39 21.60 0.58 -1.83
C TRP A 39 22.71 1.43 -2.46
N LEU A 40 22.36 2.54 -3.12
CA LEU A 40 23.27 3.59 -3.59
C LEU A 40 23.28 4.77 -2.60
N GLU A 41 24.09 4.59 -1.56
CA GLU A 41 24.85 5.60 -0.80
C GLU A 41 24.28 6.41 0.37
N LYS A 42 23.20 7.20 0.32
CA LYS A 42 22.89 8.09 1.46
C LYS A 42 21.54 8.77 1.22
N TYR A 43 20.53 8.47 2.04
CA TYR A 43 19.22 9.15 2.02
C TYR A 43 19.38 10.68 1.79
N PRO A 44 18.58 11.32 0.91
CA PRO A 44 17.20 11.58 1.30
C PRO A 44 16.20 11.55 0.13
N ARG A 45 15.00 11.01 0.37
CA ARG A 45 13.68 11.66 0.18
C ARG A 45 12.61 10.64 0.55
N ARG A 46 12.15 10.68 1.82
CA ARG A 46 10.84 10.11 2.15
C ARG A 46 9.79 10.90 1.38
N PRO A 47 8.89 10.27 0.60
CA PRO A 47 7.72 11.00 0.13
C PRO A 47 6.98 11.54 1.36
N LEU A 48 6.89 12.87 1.43
CA LEU A 48 6.13 13.58 2.46
C LEU A 48 4.69 13.08 2.42
N ARG A 49 4.08 12.92 3.61
CA ARG A 49 2.68 12.52 3.76
C ARG A 49 1.81 13.36 2.80
N GLY A 50 1.20 12.74 1.79
CA GLY A 50 0.19 13.38 0.95
C GLY A 50 0.57 13.72 -0.49
N SER A 51 1.72 13.29 -1.02
CA SER A 51 1.99 13.30 -2.46
C SER A 51 2.30 11.89 -2.98
N LEU A 52 1.71 11.52 -4.11
CA LEU A 52 2.11 10.30 -4.83
C LEU A 52 3.47 10.56 -5.47
N ASN A 53 4.39 9.61 -5.33
CA ASN A 53 5.69 9.69 -5.98
C ASN A 53 5.48 9.65 -7.52
N PRO A 54 5.99 10.61 -8.31
CA PRO A 54 5.90 10.57 -9.76
C PRO A 54 6.47 9.27 -10.37
N ASP A 55 7.46 8.65 -9.74
CA ASP A 55 8.10 7.41 -10.20
C ASP A 55 7.39 6.13 -9.74
N LEU A 56 6.20 6.26 -9.13
CA LEU A 56 5.48 5.11 -8.60
C LEU A 56 5.09 4.10 -9.69
N PHE A 57 4.64 4.57 -10.86
CA PHE A 57 4.21 3.66 -11.94
C PHE A 57 5.37 2.89 -12.54
N SER A 58 6.50 3.55 -12.81
CA SER A 58 7.70 2.87 -13.32
C SER A 58 8.20 1.83 -12.33
N HIS A 59 8.10 2.11 -11.02
CA HIS A 59 8.44 1.16 -9.98
C HIS A 59 7.50 -0.05 -9.94
N VAL A 60 6.18 0.17 -10.00
CA VAL A 60 5.18 -0.90 -10.04
C VAL A 60 5.36 -1.79 -11.28
N GLU A 61 5.59 -1.19 -12.44
CA GLU A 61 5.86 -1.92 -13.69
C GLU A 61 7.14 -2.75 -13.61
N ARG A 62 8.19 -2.25 -12.94
CA ARG A 62 9.40 -3.05 -12.71
C ARG A 62 9.10 -4.27 -11.84
N ILE A 63 8.31 -4.14 -10.77
CA ILE A 63 7.94 -5.28 -9.90
C ILE A 63 7.13 -6.32 -10.70
N LYS A 64 6.14 -5.88 -11.49
CA LYS A 64 5.30 -6.78 -12.30
C LYS A 64 6.08 -7.60 -13.33
N ARG A 65 7.23 -7.12 -13.81
CA ARG A 65 8.09 -7.90 -14.74
C ARG A 65 8.70 -9.14 -14.08
N TRP A 66 8.91 -9.11 -12.78
CA TRP A 66 9.61 -10.18 -12.04
C TRP A 66 8.67 -10.99 -11.14
N SER A 67 7.37 -10.67 -11.12
CA SER A 67 6.39 -11.30 -10.23
C SER A 67 5.05 -11.48 -10.94
N SER A 68 4.49 -12.68 -10.80
CA SER A 68 3.10 -12.98 -11.20
C SER A 68 2.08 -12.54 -10.16
N ALA A 69 2.52 -12.07 -8.99
CA ALA A 69 1.62 -11.61 -7.93
C ALA A 69 1.02 -10.24 -8.27
N SER A 70 -0.23 -10.03 -7.83
CA SER A 70 -0.86 -8.71 -7.92
C SER A 70 -0.11 -7.69 -7.05
N VAL A 71 0.18 -6.52 -7.61
CA VAL A 71 0.90 -5.45 -6.89
C VAL A 71 -0.10 -4.48 -6.25
N ALA A 72 0.07 -4.26 -4.95
CA ALA A 72 -0.69 -3.30 -4.16
C ALA A 72 0.12 -2.04 -3.85
N VAL A 73 -0.49 -0.86 -3.96
CA VAL A 73 0.11 0.42 -3.53
C VAL A 73 -0.57 0.87 -2.25
N GLY A 74 0.21 1.12 -1.19
CA GLY A 74 -0.34 1.40 0.15
C GLY A 74 0.08 2.70 0.85
N PHE A 75 0.96 3.51 0.24
CA PHE A 75 1.50 4.71 0.89
C PHE A 75 0.96 6.00 0.27
N GLY A 76 0.63 6.99 1.10
CA GLY A 76 0.28 8.35 0.65
C GLY A 76 -1.12 8.54 0.05
N ILE A 77 -1.98 7.52 0.04
CA ILE A 77 -3.35 7.62 -0.48
C ILE A 77 -4.26 8.27 0.56
N ARG A 78 -4.87 9.42 0.22
CA ARG A 78 -5.69 10.20 1.16
C ARG A 78 -7.08 10.54 0.69
N ASN A 79 -7.35 10.49 -0.61
CA ASN A 79 -8.60 10.94 -1.22
C ASN A 79 -8.84 10.22 -2.56
N ALA A 80 -10.01 10.47 -3.14
CA ALA A 80 -10.43 9.92 -4.42
C ALA A 80 -9.49 10.27 -5.60
N ASP A 81 -8.93 11.48 -5.63
CA ASP A 81 -7.98 11.90 -6.68
C ASP A 81 -6.70 11.03 -6.68
N HIS A 82 -6.16 10.73 -5.50
CA HIS A 82 -4.99 9.85 -5.38
C HIS A 82 -5.30 8.44 -5.91
N VAL A 83 -6.50 7.94 -5.62
CA VAL A 83 -6.93 6.61 -6.11
C VAL A 83 -7.12 6.62 -7.62
N LEU A 84 -7.72 7.68 -8.17
CA LEU A 84 -7.96 7.82 -9.61
C LEU A 84 -6.63 7.86 -10.38
N ARG A 85 -5.62 8.57 -9.87
CA ARG A 85 -4.29 8.59 -10.48
C ARG A 85 -3.67 7.20 -10.58
N LEU A 86 -3.93 6.31 -9.62
CA LEU A 86 -3.39 4.94 -9.59
C LEU A 86 -4.11 3.96 -10.53
N ARG A 87 -5.23 4.38 -11.13
CA ARG A 87 -6.03 3.56 -12.05
C ARG A 87 -5.19 3.14 -13.25
N GLY A 88 -5.25 1.86 -13.61
CA GLY A 88 -4.48 1.27 -14.71
C GLY A 88 -3.03 0.92 -14.35
N GLY A 89 -2.47 1.47 -13.27
CA GLY A 89 -1.09 1.21 -12.87
C GLY A 89 -0.91 0.18 -11.76
N ALA A 90 -1.80 0.15 -10.77
CA ALA A 90 -1.75 -0.83 -9.66
C ALA A 90 -2.96 -1.79 -9.70
N ASN A 91 -2.77 -3.03 -9.25
CA ASN A 91 -3.87 -3.99 -9.14
C ASN A 91 -4.75 -3.68 -7.93
N ILE A 92 -4.13 -3.21 -6.84
CA ILE A 92 -4.77 -3.01 -5.53
C ILE A 92 -4.31 -1.68 -4.94
N VAL A 93 -5.21 -1.00 -4.24
CA VAL A 93 -4.93 0.22 -3.47
C VAL A 93 -5.22 -0.05 -2.00
N VAL A 94 -4.25 0.20 -1.13
CA VAL A 94 -4.37 0.01 0.33
C VAL A 94 -4.42 1.37 1.01
N VAL A 95 -5.47 1.61 1.79
CA VAL A 95 -5.69 2.90 2.46
C VAL A 95 -5.70 2.71 3.97
N GLY A 96 -4.60 3.09 4.62
CA GLY A 96 -4.44 3.01 6.07
C GLY A 96 -4.82 4.31 6.78
N SER A 97 -3.84 5.21 6.92
CA SER A 97 -3.95 6.42 7.76
C SER A 97 -5.14 7.32 7.43
N ALA A 98 -5.56 7.42 6.17
CA ALA A 98 -6.71 8.24 5.79
C ALA A 98 -8.04 7.68 6.33
N VAL A 99 -8.20 6.37 6.44
CA VAL A 99 -9.37 5.76 7.09
C VAL A 99 -9.38 6.11 8.57
N LEU A 100 -8.22 5.98 9.23
CA LEU A 100 -8.07 6.32 10.64
C LEU A 100 -8.34 7.82 10.89
N ASP A 101 -7.83 8.70 10.04
CA ASP A 101 -8.07 10.15 10.11
C ASP A 101 -9.59 10.46 10.07
N ASN A 102 -10.35 9.80 9.19
CA ASN A 102 -11.80 9.97 9.09
C ASN A 102 -12.55 9.40 10.31
N TYR A 103 -12.02 8.34 10.92
CA TYR A 103 -12.59 7.72 12.11
C TYR A 103 -12.38 8.57 13.38
N ILE A 104 -11.21 9.20 13.54
CA ILE A 104 -10.86 9.93 14.77
C ILE A 104 -11.38 11.36 14.79
N LYS A 105 -11.66 11.98 13.63
CA LYS A 105 -12.07 13.39 13.52
C LYS A 105 -13.53 13.68 13.84
N VAL A 106 -14.37 12.65 13.93
CA VAL A 106 -15.82 12.80 14.10
C VAL A 106 -16.28 12.29 15.47
N ALA A 107 -17.45 12.75 15.91
CA ALA A 107 -18.06 12.29 17.16
C ALA A 107 -18.32 10.78 17.12
N SER A 108 -18.28 10.10 18.28
CA SER A 108 -18.39 8.63 18.37
C SER A 108 -19.61 8.04 17.65
N LYS A 109 -20.74 8.76 17.61
CA LYS A 109 -21.97 8.32 16.94
C LYS A 109 -21.88 8.35 15.40
N GLU A 110 -20.95 9.11 14.83
CA GLU A 110 -20.83 9.34 13.38
C GLU A 110 -19.66 8.57 12.74
N LYS A 111 -18.80 7.92 13.54
CA LYS A 111 -17.56 7.27 13.07
C LYS A 111 -17.77 6.27 11.95
N VAL A 112 -18.75 5.38 12.09
CA VAL A 112 -19.05 4.36 11.08
C VAL A 112 -19.54 5.02 9.78
N VAL A 113 -20.40 6.04 9.90
CA VAL A 113 -20.94 6.78 8.74
C VAL A 113 -19.83 7.55 8.02
N SER A 114 -18.95 8.22 8.76
CA SER A 114 -17.78 8.94 8.23
C SER A 114 -16.86 8.01 7.43
N VAL A 115 -16.48 6.87 8.01
CA VAL A 115 -15.63 5.88 7.33
C VAL A 115 -16.34 5.29 6.10
N ARG A 116 -17.64 4.98 6.21
CA ARG A 116 -18.42 4.47 5.07
C ARG A 116 -18.47 5.48 3.92
N ASN A 117 -18.72 6.75 4.21
CA ASN A 117 -18.79 7.81 3.20
C ASN A 117 -17.42 8.00 2.52
N PHE A 118 -16.34 7.99 3.32
CA PHE A 118 -14.99 8.04 2.80
C PHE A 118 -14.70 6.86 1.87
N ILE A 119 -14.90 5.61 2.30
CA ILE A 119 -14.69 4.42 1.46
C ILE A 119 -15.55 4.48 0.19
N SER A 120 -16.81 4.90 0.31
CA SER A 120 -17.72 5.01 -0.83
C SER A 120 -17.20 6.01 -1.88
N SER A 121 -16.65 7.14 -1.44
CA SER A 121 -16.01 8.12 -2.35
C SER A 121 -14.81 7.53 -3.12
N LEU A 122 -14.01 6.69 -2.46
CA LEU A 122 -12.86 6.03 -3.10
C LEU A 122 -13.32 5.00 -4.12
N VAL A 123 -14.31 4.18 -3.76
CA VAL A 123 -14.87 3.15 -4.65
C VAL A 123 -15.54 3.78 -5.86
N TYR A 124 -16.29 4.87 -5.67
CA TYR A 124 -16.94 5.61 -6.75
C TYR A 124 -15.91 6.12 -7.77
N ALA A 125 -14.78 6.65 -7.31
CA ALA A 125 -13.71 7.15 -8.17
C ALA A 125 -13.10 6.08 -9.08
N ILE A 126 -13.07 4.81 -8.65
CA ILE A 126 -12.53 3.70 -9.45
C ILE A 126 -13.58 3.14 -10.42
N ARG A 127 -14.86 3.12 -10.01
CA ARG A 127 -15.95 2.49 -10.77
C ARG A 127 -16.55 3.37 -11.85
N THR A 128 -16.37 4.68 -11.77
CA THR A 128 -16.89 5.61 -12.78
C THR A 128 -15.92 5.63 -13.97
N PRO A 129 -16.41 5.48 -15.22
CA PRO A 129 -15.57 5.41 -16.42
C PRO A 129 -14.62 6.60 -16.56
#